data_AF-A0A2E3QKH4-F1
#
_entry.id   AF-A0A2E3QKH4-F1
#
_cell.length_a   1.000
_cell.length_b   1.000
_cell.length_c   1.000
_cell.angle_alpha   90.00
_cell.angle_beta   90.00
_cell.angle_gamma   90.00
#
_symmetry.space_group_name_H-M   'P 1'
#
loop_
_entity.id
_entity.type
_entity.pdbx_description
1 polymer ?
#
loop_
_entity_poly.entity_id
_entity_poly.type
_entity_poly.pdbx_seq_one_letter_code
_entity_poly.pdbx_strand_id
1 'polypeptide(L)'
;MTKMKSLSAPGAPFQYAWHVPNLEIAVKYWTESLGIGPFFLSEVDSRQYDGFQYRGGDGILRMRLAWAQSKEGQIELIEVNSKEPNVYHDVVAPEKTAFHHVGIWSDDYHADKSFLSSSHDIAMDMGKDTNICYFDTAEVSGNMVELIERNDGILGLFSLIKKAADEWDGTKPLRTMAELTG
;
A
#
# COMPACT_ATOMS: atom_id res chain seq x y z
N MET A 1 -21.41 -27.73 -13.09
CA MET A 1 -20.07 -27.14 -13.20
C MET A 1 -19.88 -26.24 -12.00
N THR A 2 -18.99 -26.59 -11.08
CA THR A 2 -18.65 -25.73 -9.95
C THR A 2 -17.93 -24.52 -10.53
N LYS A 3 -18.43 -23.30 -10.32
CA LYS A 3 -17.70 -22.08 -10.67
C LYS A 3 -16.31 -22.18 -10.01
N MET A 4 -15.24 -22.00 -10.78
CA MET A 4 -13.92 -21.78 -10.17
C MET A 4 -14.08 -20.61 -9.20
N LYS A 5 -13.58 -20.77 -7.97
CA LYS A 5 -13.39 -19.62 -7.08
C LYS A 5 -12.42 -18.67 -7.80
N SER A 6 -12.80 -17.41 -7.87
CA SER A 6 -12.00 -16.33 -8.43
C SER A 6 -12.12 -15.13 -7.50
N LEU A 7 -11.18 -14.19 -7.63
CA LEU A 7 -11.31 -12.89 -6.96
C LEU A 7 -12.64 -12.23 -7.30
N SER A 8 -13.17 -11.45 -6.35
CA SER A 8 -14.37 -10.65 -6.50
C SER A 8 -14.17 -9.49 -7.48
N ALA A 9 -12.94 -8.94 -7.54
CA ALA A 9 -12.54 -7.88 -8.48
C ALA A 9 -11.25 -8.26 -9.25
N PRO A 10 -11.29 -9.27 -10.14
CA PRO A 10 -10.11 -9.76 -10.82
C PRO A 10 -9.55 -8.72 -11.80
N GLY A 11 -8.22 -8.54 -11.81
CA GLY A 11 -7.55 -7.63 -12.74
C GLY A 11 -7.68 -6.15 -12.39
N ALA A 12 -7.93 -5.82 -11.11
CA ALA A 12 -8.08 -4.44 -10.63
C ALA A 12 -6.90 -3.95 -9.75
N PRO A 13 -5.64 -3.99 -10.23
CA PRO A 13 -4.57 -3.26 -9.56
C PRO A 13 -4.82 -1.75 -9.68
N PHE A 14 -4.70 -1.04 -8.58
CA PHE A 14 -4.97 0.40 -8.54
C PHE A 14 -3.82 1.22 -7.94
N GLN A 15 -2.91 0.54 -7.24
CA GLN A 15 -1.80 1.15 -6.52
C GLN A 15 -0.50 0.42 -6.80
N TYR A 16 0.57 1.19 -6.90
CA TYR A 16 1.92 0.73 -7.19
C TYR A 16 2.83 1.30 -6.11
N ALA A 17 3.45 0.42 -5.34
CA ALA A 17 4.17 0.81 -4.13
C ALA A 17 5.67 0.57 -4.26
N TRP A 18 6.46 1.56 -3.83
CA TRP A 18 7.91 1.46 -3.72
C TRP A 18 8.34 1.59 -2.28
N HIS A 19 9.18 0.64 -1.84
CA HIS A 19 10.03 0.88 -0.68
C HIS A 19 11.10 1.92 -1.03
N VAL A 20 11.34 2.87 -0.14
CA VAL A 20 12.35 3.92 -0.27
C VAL A 20 13.09 4.14 1.06
N PRO A 21 14.42 4.33 1.03
CA PRO A 21 15.20 4.57 2.26
C PRO A 21 15.04 5.99 2.81
N ASN A 22 14.50 6.92 2.01
CA ASN A 22 14.23 8.29 2.42
C ASN A 22 13.05 8.84 1.62
N LEU A 23 11.96 9.16 2.31
CA LEU A 23 10.71 9.58 1.69
C LEU A 23 10.85 10.93 0.97
N GLU A 24 11.55 11.91 1.55
CA GLU A 24 11.69 13.24 0.96
C GLU A 24 12.47 13.20 -0.37
N ILE A 25 13.56 12.44 -0.44
CA ILE A 25 14.34 12.24 -1.67
C ILE A 25 13.49 11.57 -2.74
N ALA A 26 12.71 10.55 -2.37
CA ALA A 26 11.82 9.87 -3.29
C ALA A 26 10.73 10.82 -3.81
N VAL A 27 10.03 11.52 -2.92
CA VAL A 27 9.01 12.51 -3.29
C VAL A 27 9.60 13.56 -4.23
N LYS A 28 10.81 14.05 -3.96
CA LYS A 28 11.51 14.99 -4.85
C LYS A 28 11.72 14.41 -6.25
N TYR A 29 12.16 13.15 -6.36
CA TYR A 29 12.31 12.48 -7.65
C TYR A 29 10.97 12.39 -8.41
N TRP A 30 9.93 11.87 -7.77
CA TRP A 30 8.61 11.70 -8.40
C TRP A 30 7.99 13.03 -8.83
N THR A 31 8.17 14.08 -8.04
CA THR A 31 7.59 15.40 -8.31
C THR A 31 8.39 16.16 -9.37
N GLU A 32 9.71 16.28 -9.22
CA GLU A 32 10.54 17.10 -10.11
C GLU A 32 10.87 16.40 -11.44
N SER A 33 11.04 15.07 -11.42
CA SER A 33 11.46 14.32 -12.62
C SER A 33 10.27 13.75 -13.40
N LEU A 34 9.21 13.33 -12.69
CA LEU A 34 8.07 12.64 -13.30
C LEU A 34 6.79 13.48 -13.29
N GLY A 35 6.76 14.62 -12.58
CA GLY A 35 5.59 15.49 -12.49
C GLY A 35 4.42 14.86 -11.74
N ILE A 36 4.68 13.91 -10.83
CA ILE A 36 3.65 13.21 -10.05
C ILE A 36 3.58 13.81 -8.65
N GLY A 37 2.41 14.25 -8.23
CA GLY A 37 2.15 14.83 -6.92
C GLY A 37 0.77 15.51 -6.85
N PRO A 38 0.44 16.17 -5.73
CA PRO A 38 1.23 16.20 -4.50
C PRO A 38 1.11 14.85 -3.78
N PHE A 39 2.09 14.58 -2.93
CA PHE A 39 2.11 13.43 -2.03
C PHE A 39 1.53 13.81 -0.66
N PHE A 40 0.77 12.88 -0.07
CA PHE A 40 0.18 13.01 1.26
C PHE A 40 0.77 12.01 2.24
N LEU A 41 1.44 12.55 3.25
CA LEU A 41 2.18 11.84 4.28
C LEU A 41 1.25 11.33 5.39
N SER A 42 1.38 10.04 5.68
CA SER A 42 0.81 9.37 6.85
C SER A 42 1.88 8.60 7.61
N GLU A 43 1.68 8.39 8.91
CA GLU A 43 2.53 7.54 9.75
C GLU A 43 1.73 6.33 10.22
N VAL A 44 2.35 5.15 10.21
CA VAL A 44 1.74 3.90 10.63
C VAL A 44 2.58 3.28 11.76
N ASP A 45 1.89 2.82 12.79
CA ASP A 45 2.46 2.05 13.90
C ASP A 45 1.57 0.83 14.15
N SER A 46 2.08 -0.38 13.88
CA SER A 46 1.31 -1.62 13.95
C SER A 46 0.70 -1.88 15.32
N ARG A 47 1.24 -1.28 16.40
CA ARG A 47 0.71 -1.42 17.76
C ARG A 47 -0.66 -0.77 17.96
N GLN A 48 -1.09 0.06 17.01
CA GLN A 48 -2.42 0.67 17.01
C GLN A 48 -3.49 -0.24 16.40
N TYR A 49 -3.09 -1.37 15.82
CA TYR A 49 -3.97 -2.28 15.10
C TYR A 49 -4.12 -3.60 15.89
N ASP A 50 -5.33 -3.84 16.41
CA ASP A 50 -5.63 -5.07 17.14
C ASP A 50 -5.55 -6.28 16.20
N GLY A 51 -4.75 -7.28 16.55
CA GLY A 51 -4.58 -8.49 15.74
C GLY A 51 -3.68 -8.33 14.52
N PHE A 52 -2.85 -7.28 14.46
CA PHE A 52 -1.78 -7.20 13.47
C PHE A 52 -0.88 -8.45 13.52
N GLN A 53 -0.59 -9.04 12.35
CA GLN A 53 0.28 -10.21 12.24
C GLN A 53 1.32 -10.05 11.12
N TYR A 54 2.50 -10.59 11.37
CA TYR A 54 3.57 -10.74 10.39
C TYR A 54 4.03 -12.20 10.37
N ARG A 55 4.01 -12.84 9.19
CA ARG A 55 4.35 -14.27 9.00
C ARG A 55 3.66 -15.20 10.02
N GLY A 56 2.38 -14.93 10.30
CA GLY A 56 1.53 -15.73 11.20
C GLY A 56 1.77 -15.52 12.70
N GLY A 57 2.66 -14.61 13.09
CA GLY A 57 2.94 -14.26 14.48
C GLY A 57 2.84 -12.76 14.74
N ASP A 58 3.17 -12.36 15.96
CA ASP A 58 3.25 -10.95 16.33
C ASP A 58 4.38 -10.25 15.55
N GLY A 59 4.19 -8.96 15.26
CA GLY A 59 5.18 -8.15 14.56
C GLY A 59 5.14 -6.68 14.96
N ILE A 60 6.26 -5.99 14.73
CA ILE A 60 6.36 -4.54 14.93
C ILE A 60 6.70 -3.93 13.59
N LEU A 61 5.81 -3.05 13.11
CA LEU A 61 6.03 -2.28 11.90
C LEU A 61 5.77 -0.81 12.22
N ARG A 62 6.76 0.02 11.93
CA ARG A 62 6.66 1.49 11.99
C ARG A 62 7.16 2.04 10.67
N MET A 63 6.36 2.87 10.02
CA MET A 63 6.68 3.38 8.70
C MET A 63 6.00 4.71 8.43
N ARG A 64 6.55 5.44 7.47
CA ARG A 64 5.94 6.61 6.85
C ARG A 64 5.49 6.23 5.44
N LEU A 65 4.28 6.62 5.11
CA LEU A 65 3.67 6.41 3.80
C LEU A 65 3.43 7.75 3.13
N ALA A 66 3.62 7.82 1.81
CA ALA A 66 3.20 8.96 1.02
C ALA A 66 2.45 8.50 -0.22
N TRP A 67 1.21 8.95 -0.36
CA TRP A 67 0.36 8.66 -1.52
C TRP A 67 0.26 9.86 -2.46
N ALA A 68 0.46 9.63 -3.74
CA ALA A 68 0.08 10.56 -4.79
C ALA A 68 -0.76 9.84 -5.86
N GLN A 69 -1.66 10.56 -6.49
CA GLN A 69 -2.39 10.04 -7.63
C GLN A 69 -1.66 10.41 -8.93
N SER A 70 -1.33 9.41 -9.76
CA SER A 70 -0.98 9.62 -11.17
C SER A 70 -2.23 9.45 -12.06
N LYS A 71 -2.11 9.68 -13.37
CA LYS A 71 -3.24 9.51 -14.30
C LYS A 71 -3.80 8.09 -14.30
N GLU A 72 -2.93 7.08 -14.27
CA GLU A 72 -3.29 5.67 -14.47
C GLU A 72 -3.43 4.88 -13.16
N GLY A 73 -2.95 5.42 -12.05
CA GLY A 73 -2.98 4.73 -10.76
C GLY A 73 -2.31 5.49 -9.65
N GLN A 74 -2.49 5.01 -8.42
CA GLN A 74 -1.88 5.61 -7.25
C GLN A 74 -0.43 5.16 -7.10
N ILE A 75 0.45 6.11 -6.76
CA ILE A 75 1.83 5.85 -6.37
C ILE A 75 1.91 5.93 -4.86
N GLU A 76 2.44 4.88 -4.25
CA GLU A 76 2.73 4.83 -2.82
C GLU A 76 4.24 4.74 -2.58
N LEU A 77 4.76 5.58 -1.69
CA LEU A 77 6.14 5.55 -1.24
C LEU A 77 6.19 5.19 0.23
N ILE A 78 7.04 4.23 0.57
CA ILE A 78 7.07 3.60 1.88
C ILE A 78 8.48 3.70 2.46
N GLU A 79 8.64 4.46 3.53
CA GLU A 79 9.88 4.52 4.31
C GLU A 79 9.66 3.75 5.62
N VAL A 80 10.33 2.61 5.77
CA VAL A 80 10.23 1.78 6.99
C VAL A 80 11.21 2.26 8.05
N ASN A 81 10.70 2.53 9.25
CA ASN A 81 11.49 3.01 10.39
C ASN A 81 11.70 1.94 11.47
N SER A 82 10.90 0.87 11.50
CA SER A 82 11.13 -0.30 12.36
C SER A 82 12.39 -1.06 11.95
N LYS A 83 13.09 -1.61 12.94
CA LYS A 83 14.30 -2.45 12.72
C LYS A 83 13.99 -3.94 12.76
N GLU A 84 12.81 -4.27 13.26
CA GLU A 84 12.27 -5.61 13.35
C GLU A 84 12.02 -6.20 11.95
N PRO A 85 12.09 -7.53 11.79
CA PRO A 85 11.67 -8.19 10.56
C PRO A 85 10.27 -7.76 10.14
N ASN A 86 10.10 -7.46 8.87
CA ASN A 86 8.84 -6.94 8.34
C ASN A 86 8.68 -7.25 6.85
N VAL A 87 7.43 -7.18 6.39
CA VAL A 87 7.01 -7.54 5.03
C VAL A 87 7.79 -6.82 3.93
N TYR A 88 8.19 -5.57 4.15
CA TYR A 88 8.90 -4.77 3.14
C TYR A 88 10.32 -5.25 2.90
N HIS A 89 11.02 -5.60 3.99
CA HIS A 89 12.41 -6.06 3.91
C HIS A 89 12.56 -7.54 3.55
N ASP A 90 11.47 -8.29 3.47
CA ASP A 90 11.47 -9.62 2.86
C ASP A 90 11.82 -9.56 1.37
N VAL A 91 11.49 -8.47 0.69
CA VAL A 91 11.69 -8.30 -0.77
C VAL A 91 12.72 -7.22 -1.09
N VAL A 92 12.76 -6.14 -0.31
CA VAL A 92 13.60 -4.96 -0.61
C VAL A 92 14.52 -4.64 0.56
N ALA A 93 15.83 -4.73 0.34
CA ALA A 93 16.82 -4.39 1.36
C ALA A 93 16.65 -2.94 1.86
N PRO A 94 16.88 -2.65 3.16
CA PRO A 94 16.55 -1.36 3.77
C PRO A 94 17.18 -0.13 3.10
N GLU A 95 18.35 -0.27 2.50
CA GLU A 95 19.07 0.81 1.82
C GLU A 95 18.68 0.98 0.35
N LYS A 96 17.76 0.16 -0.17
CA LYS A 96 17.37 0.13 -1.58
C LYS A 96 16.02 0.78 -1.82
N THR A 97 15.95 1.53 -2.91
CA THR A 97 14.69 1.88 -3.54
C THR A 97 14.31 0.78 -4.53
N ALA A 98 13.16 0.16 -4.37
CA ALA A 98 12.63 -0.81 -5.33
C ALA A 98 11.11 -0.92 -5.26
N PHE A 99 10.52 -1.40 -6.35
CA PHE A 99 9.10 -1.73 -6.39
C PHE A 99 8.83 -2.89 -5.42
N HIS A 100 7.82 -2.75 -4.58
CA HIS A 100 7.50 -3.71 -3.53
C HIS A 100 6.24 -4.51 -3.82
N HIS A 101 5.13 -3.82 -4.09
CA HIS A 101 3.84 -4.50 -4.26
C HIS A 101 2.89 -3.78 -5.22
N VAL A 102 1.94 -4.55 -5.74
CA VAL A 102 0.71 -4.03 -6.35
C VAL A 102 -0.42 -4.12 -5.34
N GLY A 103 -1.17 -3.02 -5.17
CA GLY A 103 -2.41 -3.01 -4.42
C GLY A 103 -3.59 -3.36 -5.33
N ILE A 104 -4.40 -4.35 -4.91
CA ILE A 104 -5.60 -4.79 -5.62
C ILE A 104 -6.84 -4.60 -4.76
N TRP A 105 -7.96 -4.34 -5.43
CA TRP A 105 -9.25 -4.22 -4.75
C TRP A 105 -9.88 -5.57 -4.45
N SER A 106 -10.69 -5.58 -3.41
CA SER A 106 -11.62 -6.65 -3.06
C SER A 106 -13.02 -6.11 -2.79
N ASP A 107 -14.03 -6.69 -3.43
CA ASP A 107 -15.45 -6.47 -3.15
C ASP A 107 -16.05 -7.53 -2.19
N ASP A 108 -15.34 -8.65 -1.98
CA ASP A 108 -15.62 -9.66 -0.95
C ASP A 108 -14.31 -10.06 -0.25
N TYR A 109 -13.88 -9.24 0.70
CA TYR A 109 -12.56 -9.35 1.33
C TYR A 109 -12.27 -10.72 1.94
N HIS A 110 -13.22 -11.28 2.69
CA HIS A 110 -13.00 -12.57 3.35
C HIS A 110 -12.95 -13.73 2.35
N ALA A 111 -13.77 -13.71 1.30
CA ALA A 111 -13.72 -14.72 0.25
C ALA A 111 -12.41 -14.64 -0.55
N ASP A 112 -11.99 -13.42 -0.92
CA ASP A 112 -10.78 -13.19 -1.71
C ASP A 112 -9.51 -13.50 -0.91
N LYS A 113 -9.48 -13.11 0.37
CA LYS A 113 -8.40 -13.47 1.29
C LYS A 113 -8.28 -14.98 1.43
N SER A 114 -9.40 -15.70 1.61
CA SER A 114 -9.41 -17.16 1.67
C SER A 114 -9.00 -17.81 0.34
N PHE A 115 -9.32 -17.19 -0.79
CA PHE A 115 -8.92 -17.68 -2.10
C PHE A 115 -7.41 -17.55 -2.30
N LEU A 116 -6.84 -16.36 -2.05
CA LEU A 116 -5.42 -16.10 -2.21
C LEU A 116 -4.57 -16.93 -1.24
N SER A 117 -5.00 -17.06 0.02
CA SER A 117 -4.29 -17.85 1.05
C SER A 117 -4.31 -19.36 0.79
N SER A 118 -5.11 -19.84 -0.17
CA SER A 118 -5.08 -21.24 -0.58
C SER A 118 -3.87 -21.60 -1.45
N SER A 119 -3.15 -20.59 -1.97
CA SER A 119 -2.02 -20.78 -2.90
C SER A 119 -0.80 -19.91 -2.58
N HIS A 120 -0.93 -18.92 -1.69
CA HIS A 120 0.14 -18.00 -1.31
C HIS A 120 0.14 -17.77 0.19
N ASP A 121 1.32 -17.68 0.80
CA ASP A 121 1.44 -17.40 2.23
C ASP A 121 1.00 -15.97 2.53
N ILE A 122 0.30 -15.78 3.66
CA ILE A 122 0.03 -14.45 4.20
C ILE A 122 1.33 -13.93 4.82
N ALA A 123 1.89 -12.87 4.23
CA ALA A 123 3.10 -12.23 4.72
C ALA A 123 2.79 -11.25 5.87
N MET A 124 1.70 -10.49 5.74
CA MET A 124 1.23 -9.55 6.75
C MET A 124 -0.30 -9.44 6.74
N ASP A 125 -0.88 -9.25 7.91
CA ASP A 125 -2.30 -8.99 8.11
C ASP A 125 -2.43 -7.77 9.02
N MET A 126 -3.15 -6.74 8.58
CA MET A 126 -3.31 -5.51 9.37
C MET A 126 -4.21 -5.72 10.59
N GLY A 127 -4.86 -6.87 10.71
CA GLY A 127 -5.62 -7.26 11.88
C GLY A 127 -7.11 -6.95 11.78
N LYS A 128 -7.74 -6.80 12.94
CA LYS A 128 -9.18 -6.56 13.06
C LYS A 128 -9.53 -5.16 12.59
N ASP A 129 -10.70 -5.02 11.99
CA ASP A 129 -11.28 -3.76 11.51
C ASP A 129 -10.46 -3.02 10.43
N THR A 130 -9.32 -3.60 10.00
CA THR A 130 -8.48 -3.09 8.91
C THR A 130 -8.30 -4.21 7.89
N ASN A 131 -9.21 -4.27 6.94
CA ASN A 131 -9.25 -5.31 5.91
C ASN A 131 -8.20 -5.08 4.82
N ILE A 132 -6.93 -5.22 5.21
CA ILE A 132 -5.73 -5.15 4.38
C ILE A 132 -4.84 -6.36 4.68
N CYS A 133 -4.45 -7.10 3.65
CA CYS A 133 -3.62 -8.30 3.80
C CYS A 133 -2.62 -8.44 2.64
N TYR A 134 -1.39 -8.82 2.97
CA TYR A 134 -0.30 -9.01 2.03
C TYR A 134 -0.05 -10.49 1.79
N PHE A 135 0.10 -10.86 0.52
CA PHE A 135 0.41 -12.20 0.08
C PHE A 135 1.80 -12.28 -0.52
N ASP A 136 2.58 -13.25 -0.05
CA ASP A 136 3.91 -13.52 -0.59
C ASP A 136 3.79 -14.13 -1.98
N THR A 137 4.01 -13.28 -2.97
CA THR A 137 3.96 -13.59 -4.40
C THR A 137 5.28 -13.24 -5.07
N ALA A 138 6.33 -12.99 -4.28
CA ALA A 138 7.61 -12.50 -4.77
C ALA A 138 8.30 -13.52 -5.69
N GLU A 139 8.23 -14.81 -5.37
CA GLU A 139 8.84 -15.85 -6.21
C GLU A 139 8.17 -15.98 -7.59
N VAL A 140 6.86 -15.70 -7.69
CA VAL A 140 6.09 -15.90 -8.93
C VAL A 140 5.94 -14.63 -9.77
N SER A 141 5.94 -13.46 -9.15
CA SER A 141 5.67 -12.18 -9.82
C SER A 141 6.79 -11.14 -9.67
N GLY A 142 7.76 -11.38 -8.78
CA GLY A 142 8.83 -10.43 -8.46
C GLY A 142 8.41 -9.33 -7.48
N ASN A 143 7.17 -9.33 -7.00
CA ASN A 143 6.62 -8.38 -6.05
C ASN A 143 5.58 -9.06 -5.15
N MET A 144 5.15 -8.39 -4.08
CA MET A 144 4.00 -8.85 -3.31
C MET A 144 2.68 -8.34 -3.89
N VAL A 145 1.57 -8.94 -3.45
CA VAL A 145 0.21 -8.46 -3.70
C VAL A 145 -0.39 -8.03 -2.37
N GLU A 146 -0.92 -6.82 -2.33
CA GLU A 146 -1.73 -6.31 -1.22
C GLU A 146 -3.21 -6.35 -1.61
N LEU A 147 -4.02 -7.06 -0.83
CA LEU A 147 -5.47 -7.11 -0.96
C LEU A 147 -6.10 -6.07 -0.03
N ILE A 148 -6.85 -5.14 -0.59
CA ILE A 148 -7.53 -4.07 0.14
C ILE A 148 -9.03 -4.17 -0.07
N GLU A 149 -9.80 -4.20 1.01
CA GLU A 149 -11.25 -4.09 0.93
C GLU A 149 -11.67 -2.72 0.37
N ARG A 150 -12.50 -2.77 -0.66
CA ARG A 150 -13.15 -1.58 -1.20
C ARG A 150 -14.29 -1.17 -0.28
N ASN A 151 -14.14 -0.03 0.37
CA ASN A 151 -15.18 0.59 1.20
C ASN A 151 -15.26 2.11 0.98
N ASP A 152 -16.36 2.72 1.42
CA ASP A 152 -16.62 4.15 1.20
C ASP A 152 -15.54 5.06 1.81
N GLY A 153 -14.94 4.65 2.93
CA GLY A 153 -13.89 5.41 3.61
C GLY A 153 -12.62 5.52 2.77
N ILE A 154 -12.08 4.38 2.32
CA ILE A 154 -10.85 4.37 1.52
C ILE A 154 -11.06 4.97 0.12
N LEU A 155 -12.23 4.72 -0.49
CA LEU A 155 -12.61 5.35 -1.76
C LEU A 155 -12.72 6.87 -1.63
N GLY A 156 -13.32 7.35 -0.54
CA GLY A 156 -13.41 8.78 -0.23
C GLY A 156 -12.03 9.41 -0.07
N LEU A 157 -11.14 8.78 0.70
CA LEU A 157 -9.77 9.26 0.87
C LEU A 157 -9.02 9.33 -0.47
N PHE A 158 -9.04 8.27 -1.26
CA PHE A 158 -8.32 8.24 -2.54
C PHE A 158 -8.94 9.18 -3.58
N SER A 159 -10.25 9.44 -3.51
CA SER A 159 -10.88 10.50 -4.30
C SER A 159 -10.37 11.89 -3.93
N LEU A 160 -10.11 12.18 -2.64
CA LEU A 160 -9.51 13.45 -2.22
C LEU A 160 -8.09 13.60 -2.76
N ILE A 161 -7.26 12.56 -2.65
CA ILE A 161 -5.89 12.56 -3.18
C ILE A 161 -5.91 12.77 -4.69
N LYS A 162 -6.80 12.08 -5.41
CA LYS A 162 -6.98 12.26 -6.85
C LYS A 162 -7.32 13.70 -7.22
N LYS A 163 -8.32 14.29 -6.55
CA LYS A 163 -8.71 15.67 -6.80
C LYS A 163 -7.54 16.63 -6.57
N ALA A 164 -6.80 16.43 -5.48
CA ALA A 164 -5.66 17.28 -5.16
C ALA A 164 -4.52 17.18 -6.19
N ALA A 165 -4.33 16.01 -6.81
CA ALA A 165 -3.39 15.83 -7.92
C ALA A 165 -3.87 16.52 -9.20
N ASP A 166 -5.17 16.42 -9.52
CA ASP A 166 -5.76 17.05 -10.70
C ASP A 166 -5.69 18.61 -10.63
N GLU A 167 -5.70 19.18 -9.42
CA GLU A 167 -5.66 20.63 -9.16
C GLU A 167 -4.24 21.14 -8.83
N TRP A 168 -3.22 20.28 -8.85
CA TRP A 168 -1.89 20.62 -8.35
C TRP A 168 -1.13 21.59 -9.26
N ASP A 169 -0.60 22.66 -8.68
CA ASP A 169 0.20 23.67 -9.37
C ASP A 169 1.72 23.41 -9.33
N GLY A 170 2.15 22.26 -8.81
CA GLY A 170 3.55 21.90 -8.61
C GLY A 170 4.15 22.39 -7.28
N THR A 171 3.42 23.14 -6.47
CA THR A 171 3.91 23.68 -5.19
C THR A 171 3.54 22.80 -4.00
N LYS A 172 4.38 22.81 -2.95
CA LYS A 172 4.22 21.97 -1.75
C LYS A 172 4.00 20.49 -2.10
N PRO A 173 5.03 19.81 -2.64
CA PRO A 173 4.92 18.46 -3.16
C PRO A 173 4.66 17.39 -2.10
N LEU A 174 4.99 17.66 -0.83
CA LEU A 174 4.69 16.78 0.30
C LEU A 174 3.81 17.54 1.29
N ARG A 175 2.67 16.96 1.64
CA ARG A 175 1.63 17.53 2.51
C ARG A 175 1.22 16.51 3.55
N THR A 176 0.64 16.95 4.66
CA THR A 176 0.07 16.07 5.69
C THR A 176 -1.33 15.61 5.31
N MET A 177 -1.82 14.51 5.91
CA MET A 177 -3.23 14.12 5.80
C MET A 177 -4.19 15.20 6.31
N ALA A 178 -3.78 15.97 7.33
CA ALA A 178 -4.58 17.09 7.84
C ALA A 178 -4.80 18.16 6.76
N GLU A 179 -3.75 18.51 6.00
CA GLU A 179 -3.86 19.45 4.87
C GLU A 179 -4.75 18.92 3.73
N LEU A 180 -4.90 17.59 3.59
CA LEU A 180 -5.81 16.98 2.62
C LEU A 180 -7.27 17.12 3.03
N THR A 181 -7.56 16.96 4.32
CA THR A 181 -8.93 16.88 4.85
C THR A 181 -9.51 18.22 5.29
N GLY A 182 -8.68 19.26 5.46
CA GLY A 182 -9.10 20.61 5.85
C GLY A 182 -8.75 20.96 7.28
#